data_AF-A0A3M1MG03-F1
#
_entry.id   AF-A0A3M1MG03-F1
#
_cell.length_a   1.000
_cell.length_b   1.000
_cell.length_c   1.000
_cell.angle_alpha   90.00
_cell.angle_beta   90.00
_cell.angle_gamma   90.00
#
_symmetry.space_group_name_H-M   'P 1'
#
loop_
_entity.id
_entity.type
_entity.pdbx_description
1 polymer ?
#
loop_
_entity_poly.entity_id
_entity_poly.type
_entity_poly.pdbx_seq_one_letter_code
_entity_poly.pdbx_strand_id
1 'polypeptide(L)'
;MVREALLDSFPLVNAIPFAPEYQYSATYHDLGGQTLQLVKGAPERVLAMCARAAGGEVWDRASLEESARQLAEQGYRVLALAQRILPHSISSQQAPPPPEDLEFLGFVAMIDPLRSGAKEAIRACRRAGVLVTMVARRDPACF
;
A
#
# COMPACT_ATOMS: atom_id res chain seq x y z
N MET A 1 19.78 7.87 7.38
CA MET A 1 19.77 9.32 7.08
C MET A 1 18.38 9.88 6.81
N VAL A 2 17.67 9.57 5.71
CA VAL A 2 16.34 10.19 5.47
C VAL A 2 15.28 9.80 6.51
N ARG A 3 15.25 8.51 6.90
CA ARG A 3 14.25 8.01 7.86
C ARG A 3 14.40 8.62 9.26
N GLU A 4 15.64 8.75 9.76
CA GLU A 4 15.89 9.32 11.09
C GLU A 4 15.45 10.77 11.13
N ALA A 5 15.86 11.59 10.15
CA ALA A 5 15.46 12.99 10.06
C ALA A 5 13.93 13.18 9.98
N LEU A 6 13.23 12.29 9.27
CA LEU A 6 11.76 12.29 9.25
C LEU A 6 11.16 11.93 10.61
N LEU A 7 11.75 10.98 11.35
CA LEU A 7 11.25 10.62 12.68
C LEU A 7 11.60 11.67 13.74
N ASP A 8 12.69 12.42 13.57
CA ASP A 8 13.00 13.56 14.42
C ASP A 8 12.00 14.70 14.19
N SER A 9 11.57 14.90 12.94
CA SER A 9 10.60 15.95 12.56
C SER A 9 9.15 15.55 12.82
N PHE A 10 8.84 14.25 12.71
CA PHE A 10 7.51 13.67 12.90
C PHE A 10 7.64 12.42 13.79
N PRO A 11 7.79 12.58 15.11
CA PRO A 11 7.99 11.46 16.03
C PRO A 11 6.86 10.44 15.96
N LEU A 12 7.21 9.16 15.78
CA LEU A 12 6.23 8.07 15.80
C LEU A 12 5.69 7.90 17.22
N VAL A 13 4.39 8.13 17.41
CA VAL A 13 3.72 8.01 18.72
C VAL A 13 2.90 6.74 18.84
N ASN A 14 2.37 6.20 17.75
CA ASN A 14 1.57 4.97 17.77
C ASN A 14 1.58 4.28 16.40
N ALA A 15 1.18 3.01 16.33
CA ALA A 15 1.11 2.28 15.07
C ALA A 15 0.11 1.11 15.12
N ILE A 16 -0.55 0.87 13.98
CA ILE A 16 -1.26 -0.38 13.68
C ILE A 16 -0.37 -1.17 12.73
N PRO A 17 0.30 -2.25 13.19
CA PRO A 17 1.12 -3.08 12.32
C PRO A 17 0.24 -3.78 11.28
N PHE A 18 0.85 -4.18 10.16
CA PHE A 18 0.13 -4.93 9.14
C PHE A 18 -0.33 -6.29 9.69
N ALA A 19 -1.60 -6.57 9.53
CA ALA A 19 -2.17 -7.91 9.72
C ALA A 19 -2.92 -8.33 8.45
N PRO A 20 -2.81 -9.59 7.98
CA PRO A 20 -3.50 -10.06 6.77
C PRO A 20 -5.01 -9.86 6.78
N GLU A 21 -5.63 -9.86 7.96
CA GLU A 21 -7.06 -9.67 8.16
C GLU A 21 -7.48 -8.23 7.85
N TYR A 22 -6.60 -7.28 8.14
CA TYR A 22 -6.81 -5.86 7.92
C TYR A 22 -6.35 -5.42 6.53
N GLN A 23 -5.29 -6.04 6.00
CA GLN A 23 -4.66 -5.71 4.72
C GLN A 23 -4.16 -4.24 4.63
N TYR A 24 -3.99 -3.57 5.77
CA TYR A 24 -3.37 -2.25 5.87
C TYR A 24 -2.46 -2.18 7.11
N SER A 25 -1.64 -1.13 7.15
CA SER A 25 -0.91 -0.68 8.33
C SER A 25 -1.06 0.83 8.45
N ALA A 26 -1.08 1.33 9.69
CA ALA A 26 -1.16 2.77 9.96
C ALA A 26 -0.06 3.19 10.93
N THR A 27 0.46 4.41 10.76
CA THR A 27 1.38 5.05 11.70
C THR A 27 0.83 6.41 12.09
N TYR A 28 1.10 6.79 13.34
CA TYR A 28 0.63 8.03 13.95
C TYR A 28 1.84 8.79 14.41
N HIS A 29 1.96 10.02 13.94
CA HIS A 29 3.11 10.87 14.20
C HIS A 29 2.69 12.15 14.89
N ASP A 30 3.44 12.58 15.89
CA ASP A 30 3.21 13.89 16.52
C ASP A 30 3.44 15.01 15.50
N LEU A 31 2.53 15.97 15.50
CA LEU A 31 2.54 17.16 14.67
C LEU A 31 2.17 18.38 15.54
N GLY A 32 2.96 18.65 16.57
CA GLY A 32 2.86 19.89 17.35
C GLY A 32 1.48 20.10 17.98
N GLY A 33 0.93 19.07 18.65
CA GLY A 33 -0.40 19.11 19.26
C GLY A 33 -1.49 18.47 18.39
N GLN A 34 -1.22 18.25 17.11
CA GLN A 34 -2.02 17.44 16.20
C GLN A 34 -1.38 16.07 16.00
N THR A 35 -2.09 15.15 15.34
CA THR A 35 -1.50 13.86 14.94
C THR A 35 -1.60 13.68 13.43
N LEU A 36 -0.46 13.41 12.79
CA LEU A 36 -0.41 12.97 11.40
C LEU A 36 -0.59 11.44 11.35
N GLN A 37 -1.74 11.01 10.84
CA GLN A 37 -2.04 9.61 10.55
C GLN A 37 -1.66 9.30 9.11
N LEU A 38 -0.83 8.28 8.91
CA LEU A 38 -0.42 7.78 7.60
C LEU A 38 -0.85 6.32 7.46
N VAL A 39 -1.45 5.97 6.33
CA VAL A 39 -1.96 4.62 6.06
C VAL A 39 -1.38 4.11 4.76
N LYS A 40 -0.95 2.86 4.77
CA LYS A 40 -0.61 2.11 3.56
C LYS A 40 -1.25 0.73 3.59
N GLY A 41 -1.72 0.25 2.46
CA GLY A 41 -2.38 -1.06 2.40
C GLY A 41 -2.83 -1.45 1.00
N ALA A 42 -3.64 -2.51 0.95
CA ALA A 42 -4.30 -2.93 -0.27
C ALA A 42 -5.19 -1.79 -0.82
N PRO A 43 -5.18 -1.54 -2.14
CA PRO A 43 -5.93 -0.45 -2.76
C PRO A 43 -7.39 -0.39 -2.30
N GLU A 44 -8.12 -1.49 -2.43
CA GLU A 44 -9.53 -1.61 -2.07
C GLU A 44 -9.80 -1.29 -0.59
N ARG A 45 -8.88 -1.64 0.32
CA ARG A 45 -9.04 -1.36 1.74
C ARG A 45 -8.80 0.09 2.10
N VAL A 46 -7.73 0.68 1.57
CA VAL A 46 -7.40 2.08 1.87
C VAL A 46 -8.41 3.01 1.22
N LEU A 47 -8.81 2.76 -0.04
CA LEU A 47 -9.82 3.55 -0.73
C LEU A 47 -11.17 3.51 0.00
N ALA A 48 -11.50 2.39 0.67
CA ALA A 48 -12.69 2.28 1.51
C ALA A 48 -12.67 3.17 2.77
N MET A 49 -11.48 3.55 3.24
CA MET A 49 -11.29 4.44 4.40
C MET A 49 -11.17 5.91 3.98
N CYS A 50 -11.08 6.20 2.68
CA CYS A 50 -10.89 7.54 2.16
C CYS A 50 -12.23 8.23 1.88
N ALA A 51 -12.33 9.51 2.24
CA ALA A 51 -13.47 10.36 1.92
C ALA A 51 -13.21 11.28 0.72
N ARG A 52 -11.94 11.53 0.37
CA ARG A 52 -11.51 12.47 -0.67
C ARG A 52 -10.11 12.17 -1.18
N ALA A 53 -9.74 12.76 -2.32
CA ALA A 53 -8.37 12.85 -2.80
C ALA A 53 -7.65 14.08 -2.21
N ALA A 54 -6.33 13.99 -2.15
CA ALA A 54 -5.47 15.11 -1.79
C ALA A 54 -5.57 16.27 -2.78
N GLY A 55 -5.46 17.49 -2.28
CA GLY A 55 -5.41 18.68 -3.14
C GLY A 55 -6.75 19.07 -3.78
N GLY A 56 -7.87 18.48 -3.34
CA GLY A 56 -9.20 18.82 -3.85
C GLY A 56 -9.48 18.26 -5.25
N GLU A 57 -8.72 17.26 -5.69
CA GLU A 57 -8.95 16.57 -6.96
C GLU A 57 -10.29 15.83 -6.98
N VAL A 58 -10.83 15.64 -8.17
CA VAL A 58 -12.06 14.85 -8.37
C VAL A 58 -11.81 13.42 -7.92
N TRP A 59 -12.54 13.00 -6.90
CA TRP A 59 -12.46 11.66 -6.33
C TRP A 59 -13.50 10.75 -6.94
N ASP A 60 -13.06 9.80 -7.77
CA ASP A 60 -13.87 8.67 -8.21
C ASP A 60 -13.22 7.37 -7.75
N ARG A 61 -13.77 6.82 -6.67
CA ARG A 61 -13.29 5.58 -6.07
C ARG A 61 -13.30 4.42 -7.06
N ALA A 62 -14.33 4.29 -7.89
CA ALA A 62 -14.45 3.17 -8.82
C ALA A 62 -13.37 3.21 -9.90
N SER A 63 -13.09 4.41 -10.42
CA SER A 63 -12.02 4.63 -11.40
C SER A 63 -10.61 4.36 -10.80
N LEU A 64 -10.41 4.70 -9.52
CA LEU A 64 -9.15 4.41 -8.81
C LEU A 64 -8.96 2.92 -8.52
N GLU A 65 -10.02 2.22 -8.10
CA GLU A 65 -10.01 0.76 -7.92
C GLU A 65 -9.69 0.06 -9.26
N GLU A 66 -10.30 0.51 -10.35
CA GLU A 66 -10.02 0.01 -11.69
C GLU A 66 -8.56 0.25 -12.13
N SER A 67 -8.04 1.45 -11.87
CA SER A 67 -6.63 1.77 -12.17
C SER A 67 -5.66 0.87 -11.39
N ALA A 68 -5.95 0.61 -10.11
CA ALA A 68 -5.15 -0.31 -9.30
C ALA A 68 -5.23 -1.75 -9.84
N ARG A 69 -6.41 -2.22 -10.27
CA ARG A 69 -6.59 -3.53 -10.89
C ARG A 69 -5.78 -3.68 -12.17
N GLN A 70 -5.78 -2.67 -13.04
CA GLN A 70 -5.00 -2.68 -14.29
C GLN A 70 -3.49 -2.77 -14.05
N LEU A 71 -2.99 -2.15 -12.99
CA LEU A 71 -1.59 -2.27 -12.58
C LEU A 71 -1.28 -3.68 -12.05
N ALA A 72 -2.19 -4.26 -11.25
CA ALA A 72 -2.04 -5.64 -10.76
C ALA A 72 -2.00 -6.66 -11.91
N GLU A 73 -2.88 -6.52 -12.92
CA GLU A 73 -2.90 -7.37 -14.11
C GLU A 73 -1.60 -7.32 -14.93
N GLN A 74 -0.85 -6.21 -14.83
CA GLN A 74 0.47 -6.06 -15.43
C GLN A 74 1.60 -6.67 -14.58
N GLY A 75 1.27 -7.27 -13.43
CA GLY A 75 2.20 -7.89 -12.50
C GLY A 75 2.80 -6.93 -11.47
N TYR A 76 2.26 -5.71 -11.33
CA TYR A 76 2.70 -4.80 -10.27
C TYR A 76 2.01 -5.15 -8.96
N ARG A 77 2.78 -5.19 -7.88
CA ARG A 77 2.24 -5.07 -6.53
C ARG A 77 1.90 -3.61 -6.27
N VAL A 78 0.62 -3.34 -6.05
CA VAL A 78 0.11 -1.98 -5.82
C VAL A 78 -0.20 -1.76 -4.33
N LEU A 79 0.22 -0.61 -3.79
CA LEU A 79 -0.18 -0.13 -2.47
C LEU A 79 -0.86 1.22 -2.61
N ALA A 80 -1.97 1.41 -1.90
CA ALA A 80 -2.57 2.73 -1.74
C ALA A 80 -1.99 3.43 -0.51
N LEU A 81 -1.78 4.74 -0.63
CA LEU A 81 -1.35 5.61 0.45
C LEU A 81 -2.43 6.65 0.74
N ALA A 82 -2.68 6.89 2.02
CA ALA A 82 -3.61 7.90 2.48
C ALA A 82 -3.14 8.53 3.77
N GLN A 83 -3.64 9.74 4.07
CA GLN A 83 -3.30 10.47 5.27
C GLN A 83 -4.53 11.11 5.92
N ARG A 84 -4.38 11.50 7.19
CA ARG A 84 -5.31 12.39 7.87
C ARG A 84 -4.56 13.17 8.94
N ILE A 85 -4.91 14.44 9.12
CA ILE A 85 -4.49 15.22 10.28
C ILE A 85 -5.62 15.18 11.31
N LEU A 86 -5.35 14.60 12.47
CA LEU A 86 -6.26 14.59 13.60
C LEU A 86 -6.04 15.86 14.43
N PRO A 87 -7.10 16.53 14.88
CA PRO A 87 -7.00 17.82 15.57
C PRO A 87 -6.46 17.71 17.00
N HIS A 88 -6.12 16.50 17.46
CA HIS A 88 -5.63 16.21 18.81
C HIS A 88 -4.43 15.28 18.76
N SER A 89 -3.62 15.30 19.82
CA SER A 89 -2.49 14.40 19.99
C SER A 89 -2.94 13.00 20.43
N ILE A 90 -2.34 11.97 19.86
CA ILE A 90 -2.52 10.58 20.29
C ILE A 90 -1.37 10.19 21.21
N SER A 91 -1.71 9.58 22.35
CA SER A 91 -0.72 9.03 23.26
C SER A 91 -0.24 7.65 22.79
N SER A 92 1.03 7.35 23.05
CA SER A 92 1.60 6.02 22.83
C SER A 92 1.02 4.94 23.74
N GLN A 93 0.38 5.35 24.84
CA GLN A 93 -0.22 4.44 25.83
C GLN A 93 -1.68 4.09 25.50
N GLN A 94 -2.26 4.71 24.48
CA GLN A 94 -3.65 4.46 24.07
C GLN A 94 -3.71 3.48 22.90
N ALA A 95 -4.83 2.77 22.77
CA ALA A 95 -5.08 2.01 21.55
C ALA A 95 -5.18 2.98 20.35
N PRO A 96 -4.48 2.71 19.23
CA PRO A 96 -4.56 3.57 18.07
C PRO A 96 -5.98 3.57 17.50
N PRO A 97 -6.56 4.74 17.16
CA PRO A 97 -7.89 4.80 16.57
C PRO A 97 -7.89 4.20 15.17
N PRO A 98 -8.92 3.44 14.76
CA PRO A 98 -8.98 2.89 13.41
C PRO A 98 -8.97 4.01 12.36
N PRO A 99 -8.34 3.81 11.19
CA PRO A 99 -8.34 4.83 10.15
C PRO A 99 -9.70 4.99 9.46
N GLU A 100 -10.13 6.24 9.31
CA GLU A 100 -11.37 6.64 8.62
C GLU A 100 -11.24 8.09 8.13
N ASP A 101 -12.17 8.56 7.29
CA ASP A 101 -12.18 9.87 6.59
C ASP A 101 -10.81 10.34 6.07
N LEU A 102 -10.06 9.40 5.50
CA LEU A 102 -8.73 9.68 5.01
C LEU A 102 -8.77 10.49 3.72
N GLU A 103 -7.65 11.16 3.46
CA GLU A 103 -7.31 11.80 2.20
C GLU A 103 -6.37 10.89 1.43
N PHE A 104 -6.80 10.41 0.26
CA PHE A 104 -5.99 9.57 -0.60
C PHE A 104 -4.86 10.38 -1.24
N LEU A 105 -3.65 9.86 -1.13
CA LEU A 105 -2.44 10.49 -1.67
C LEU A 105 -2.05 9.93 -3.03
N GLY A 106 -2.33 8.65 -3.30
CA GLY A 106 -1.92 8.00 -4.53
C GLY A 106 -1.58 6.53 -4.35
N PHE A 107 -1.17 5.92 -5.47
CA PHE A 107 -0.68 4.54 -5.51
C PHE A 107 0.84 4.49 -5.62
N VAL A 108 1.42 3.45 -5.01
CA VAL A 108 2.79 3.01 -5.27
C VAL A 108 2.72 1.64 -5.93
N ALA A 109 3.18 1.56 -7.17
CA ALA A 109 3.30 0.31 -7.92
C ALA A 109 4.76 -0.16 -7.90
N MET A 110 4.98 -1.42 -7.52
CA MET A 110 6.29 -2.05 -7.48
C MET A 110 6.23 -3.41 -8.16
N ILE A 111 7.21 -3.73 -9.00
CA ILE A 111 7.28 -5.02 -9.70
C ILE A 111 8.55 -5.76 -9.31
N ASP A 112 8.45 -7.07 -9.14
CA ASP A 112 9.63 -7.94 -9.04
C ASP A 112 10.01 -8.34 -10.47
N PRO A 113 11.11 -7.78 -11.04
CA PRO A 113 11.45 -8.03 -12.42
C PRO A 113 11.81 -9.50 -12.63
N LEU A 114 11.36 -10.06 -13.76
CA LEU A 114 11.79 -11.40 -14.17
C LEU A 114 13.31 -11.47 -14.27
N ARG A 115 13.88 -12.58 -13.79
CA ARG A 115 15.33 -12.84 -13.93
C ARG A 115 15.74 -12.79 -15.40
N SER A 116 16.91 -12.20 -15.67
CA SER A 116 17.53 -12.24 -16.99
C SER A 116 17.67 -13.69 -17.47
N GLY A 117 17.30 -13.98 -18.72
CA GLY A 117 17.37 -15.33 -19.28
C GLY A 117 16.14 -16.21 -19.01
N ALA A 118 15.21 -15.80 -18.13
CA ALA A 118 14.03 -16.61 -17.82
C ALA A 118 13.13 -16.83 -19.04
N LYS A 119 12.95 -15.80 -19.88
CA LYS A 119 12.14 -15.88 -21.10
C LYS A 119 12.78 -16.84 -22.11
N GLU A 120 14.09 -16.76 -22.26
CA GLU A 120 14.90 -17.58 -23.17
C GLU A 120 14.87 -19.06 -22.74
N ALA A 121 15.05 -19.32 -21.44
CA ALA A 121 15.00 -20.66 -20.87
C ALA A 121 13.62 -21.31 -21.06
N ILE A 122 12.53 -20.59 -20.76
CA ILE A 122 11.16 -21.08 -20.97
C ILE A 122 10.92 -21.41 -22.45
N ARG A 123 11.38 -20.54 -23.38
CA ARG A 123 11.28 -20.78 -24.83
C ARG A 123 12.06 -22.02 -25.26
N ALA A 124 13.26 -22.24 -24.71
CA ALA A 124 14.08 -23.41 -25.01
C ALA A 124 13.41 -24.71 -24.55
N CYS A 125 12.90 -24.74 -23.30
CA CYS A 125 12.15 -25.88 -22.77
C CYS A 125 10.93 -26.21 -23.63
N ARG A 126 10.13 -25.21 -23.99
CA ARG A 126 8.94 -25.40 -24.85
C ARG A 126 9.30 -25.96 -26.23
N ARG A 127 10.37 -25.46 -26.87
CA ARG A 127 10.85 -26.00 -28.16
C ARG A 127 11.31 -27.46 -28.07
N ALA A 128 11.84 -27.86 -26.91
CA ALA A 128 12.23 -29.24 -26.64
C ALA A 128 11.06 -30.16 -26.25
N GLY A 129 9.81 -29.67 -26.29
CA GLY A 129 8.64 -30.44 -25.88
C GLY A 129 8.49 -30.61 -24.36
N VAL A 130 9.25 -29.86 -23.56
CA VAL A 130 9.18 -29.90 -22.10
C VAL A 130 8.05 -28.99 -21.62
N LEU A 131 7.13 -29.57 -20.84
CA LEU A 131 6.07 -28.82 -20.18
C LEU A 131 6.66 -27.97 -19.04
N VAL A 132 6.37 -26.67 -19.04
CA VAL A 132 6.80 -25.74 -17.98
C VAL A 132 5.58 -25.30 -17.18
N THR A 133 5.61 -25.54 -15.87
CA THR A 133 4.57 -25.13 -14.91
C THR A 133 5.18 -24.24 -13.83
N MET A 134 4.43 -23.21 -13.42
CA MET A 134 4.80 -22.36 -12.29
C MET A 134 4.25 -22.96 -10.99
N VAL A 135 5.13 -23.17 -10.01
CA VAL A 135 4.75 -23.59 -8.65
C VAL A 135 5.02 -22.39 -7.73
N ALA A 136 3.96 -21.77 -7.22
CA ALA A 136 4.06 -20.64 -6.30
C ALA A 136 3.51 -21.02 -4.92
N ARG A 137 4.12 -20.49 -3.85
CA ARG A 137 3.64 -20.64 -2.47
C ARG A 137 2.47 -19.69 -2.13
N ARG A 138 2.18 -18.70 -3.00
CA ARG A 138 1.16 -17.67 -2.77
C ARG A 138 -0.14 -17.98 -3.51
N ASP A 139 -1.24 -17.47 -2.96
CA ASP A 139 -2.58 -17.54 -3.54
C ASP A 139 -2.61 -16.88 -4.94
N PRO A 140 -3.16 -17.56 -5.97
CA PRO A 140 -3.32 -17.00 -7.31
C PRO A 140 -4.21 -15.75 -7.39
N ALA A 141 -5.01 -15.43 -6.36
CA ALA A 141 -5.79 -14.20 -6.30
C ALA A 141 -5.00 -12.98 -5.79
N CYS A 142 -3.75 -13.16 -5.32
CA CYS A 142 -2.88 -12.09 -4.83
C CYS A 142 -1.87 -11.59 -5.90
N PHE A 143 -2.17 -11.83 -7.18
CA PHE A 143 -1.46 -11.25 -8.33
C PHE A 143 -2.10 -9.94 -8.76
#